data_AF-A0A2V8HAL4-F1
#
_entry.id   AF-A0A2V8HAL4-F1
#
_cell.length_a   1.000
_cell.length_b   1.000
_cell.length_c   1.000
_cell.angle_alpha   90.00
_cell.angle_beta   90.00
_cell.angle_gamma   90.00
#
_symmetry.space_group_name_H-M   'P 1'
#
loop_
_entity.id
_entity.type
_entity.pdbx_description
1 polymer ?
#
loop_
_entity_poly.entity_id
_entity_poly.type
_entity_poly.pdbx_seq_one_letter_code
_entity_poly.pdbx_strand_id
1 'polypeptide(L)'
;FGGGVKISPTSDNWYPTNRVWEYTPASNSWRELGPMPTKRGGGIALVLNNKIWVIGGAGYHPLQTDDVSIAANVPHRTVNTVEVFDPATGMWETKAPMLVPRNHLAGGVVNGKIYVMGGRIGSSFVGASSTDAVEEYDPATDTWRVRARMPYPRSGMAFASDGKLIYMSGGEYLNRDMVGVFRNAEAYDPARNVWYELPPMSVARHGFAGGIINGVFYTATGQLQSGTGGGGPGGSPQVEGFIIGKPAAGGTR
;
A
#
# COMPACT_ATOMS: atom_id res chain seq x y z
N PHE A 1 8.48 3.44 0.31
CA PHE A 1 7.94 3.28 -1.05
C PHE A 1 7.34 4.60 -1.50
N GLY A 2 7.99 5.30 -2.42
CA GLY A 2 7.52 6.59 -2.94
C GLY A 2 8.28 6.86 -4.22
N GLY A 3 7.56 7.04 -5.33
CA GLY A 3 8.15 7.50 -6.58
C GLY A 3 8.68 8.91 -6.38
N GLY A 4 9.94 9.11 -6.77
CA GLY A 4 10.58 10.42 -6.82
C GLY A 4 11.70 10.36 -7.84
N VAL A 5 11.73 11.33 -8.75
CA VAL A 5 12.89 11.55 -9.63
C VAL A 5 13.49 12.90 -9.24
N LYS A 6 14.67 12.84 -8.61
CA LYS A 6 15.81 13.69 -8.96
C LYS A 6 17.10 12.99 -8.56
N ILE A 7 18.10 13.02 -9.46
CA ILE A 7 19.38 12.29 -9.37
C ILE A 7 20.33 12.94 -8.33
N SER A 8 19.85 13.93 -7.58
CA SER A 8 20.56 14.56 -6.46
C SER A 8 19.62 14.62 -5.25
N PRO A 9 19.99 14.03 -4.10
CA PRO A 9 19.16 14.06 -2.91
C PRO A 9 19.15 15.49 -2.35
N THR A 10 18.13 16.27 -2.71
CA THR A 10 17.73 17.43 -1.90
C THR A 10 16.70 16.98 -0.87
N SER A 11 16.29 17.86 0.03
CA SER A 11 15.19 17.61 0.98
C SER A 11 13.82 17.36 0.33
N ASP A 12 13.71 17.55 -0.99
CA ASP A 12 12.43 17.68 -1.71
C ASP A 12 12.12 16.42 -2.52
N ASN A 13 11.90 15.30 -1.82
CA ASN A 13 11.92 13.97 -2.45
C ASN A 13 10.55 13.40 -2.90
N TRP A 14 9.45 14.16 -2.82
CA TRP A 14 8.10 13.63 -3.10
C TRP A 14 7.44 14.34 -4.28
N TYR A 15 7.91 14.03 -5.48
CA TYR A 15 7.28 14.44 -6.74
C TYR A 15 6.36 13.33 -7.27
N PRO A 16 5.03 13.54 -7.31
CA PRO A 16 4.12 12.67 -8.03
C PRO A 16 4.58 12.47 -9.47
N THR A 17 4.67 11.21 -9.89
CA THR A 17 4.97 10.86 -11.27
C THR A 17 3.87 9.99 -11.84
N ASN A 18 3.75 9.99 -13.15
CA ASN A 18 2.92 9.06 -13.90
C ASN A 18 3.75 8.16 -14.82
N ARG A 19 5.08 8.18 -14.70
CA ARG A 19 5.97 7.40 -15.54
C ARG A 19 5.93 5.93 -15.15
N VAL A 20 6.01 5.06 -16.15
CA VAL A 20 5.86 3.62 -16.02
C VAL A 20 7.06 2.97 -16.66
N TRP A 21 7.65 1.99 -16.00
CA TRP A 21 8.87 1.34 -16.46
C TRP A 21 8.72 -0.16 -16.44
N GLU A 22 9.24 -0.81 -17.47
CA GLU A 22 9.32 -2.26 -17.57
C GLU A 22 10.79 -2.69 -17.54
N TYR A 23 11.09 -3.67 -16.69
CA TYR A 23 12.38 -4.33 -16.67
C TYR A 23 12.27 -5.71 -17.31
N THR A 24 13.17 -6.00 -18.25
CA THR A 24 13.30 -7.32 -18.85
C THR A 24 14.53 -8.03 -18.30
N PRO A 25 14.38 -9.11 -17.51
CA PRO A 25 15.51 -9.83 -16.92
C PRO A 25 16.45 -10.45 -17.96
N ALA A 26 15.90 -10.99 -19.05
CA ALA A 26 16.69 -11.67 -20.09
C ALA A 26 17.67 -10.73 -20.80
N SER A 27 17.31 -9.45 -20.98
CA SER A 27 18.15 -8.44 -21.61
C SER A 27 18.78 -7.47 -20.61
N ASN A 28 18.49 -7.62 -19.31
CA ASN A 28 18.90 -6.69 -18.25
C ASN A 28 18.67 -5.21 -18.61
N SER A 29 17.49 -4.89 -19.13
CA SER A 29 17.19 -3.55 -19.65
C SER A 29 15.88 -3.00 -19.11
N TRP A 30 15.85 -1.69 -18.90
CA TRP A 30 14.64 -0.93 -18.61
C TRP A 30 14.15 -0.22 -19.88
N ARG A 31 12.82 -0.16 -20.05
CA ARG A 31 12.18 0.75 -21.01
C ARG A 31 11.01 1.47 -20.36
N GLU A 32 10.76 2.69 -20.81
CA GLU A 32 9.60 3.46 -20.40
C GLU A 32 8.37 3.01 -21.21
N LEU A 33 7.23 2.89 -20.54
CA LEU A 33 5.92 2.56 -21.14
C LEU A 33 5.01 3.80 -21.17
N GLY A 34 3.82 3.63 -21.76
CA GLY A 34 2.78 4.66 -21.75
C GLY A 34 2.46 5.12 -20.32
N PRO A 35 2.42 6.45 -20.05
CA PRO A 35 2.28 6.95 -18.70
C PRO A 35 0.89 6.70 -18.13
N MET A 36 0.80 6.62 -16.80
CA MET A 36 -0.48 6.65 -16.09
C MET A 36 -1.26 7.93 -16.44
N PRO A 37 -2.60 7.87 -16.52
CA PRO A 37 -3.44 9.04 -16.72
C PRO A 37 -3.25 10.14 -15.66
N THR A 38 -2.93 9.77 -14.42
CA THR A 38 -2.71 10.74 -13.32
C THR A 38 -1.35 10.59 -12.63
N LYS A 39 -0.70 11.72 -12.31
CA LYS A 39 0.53 11.76 -11.50
C LYS A 39 0.20 11.52 -10.02
N ARG A 40 0.71 10.44 -9.43
CA ARG A 40 0.53 10.13 -8.00
C ARG A 40 1.62 9.21 -7.46
N GLY A 41 1.83 9.26 -6.15
CA GLY A 41 2.72 8.37 -5.41
C GLY A 41 2.05 7.82 -4.16
N GLY A 42 2.66 6.81 -3.53
CA GLY A 42 2.14 6.23 -2.28
C GLY A 42 0.83 5.45 -2.42
N GLY A 43 0.41 5.10 -3.64
CA GLY A 43 -0.62 4.09 -3.88
C GLY A 43 -0.03 2.68 -3.81
N ILE A 44 -0.86 1.68 -4.10
CA ILE A 44 -0.40 0.28 -4.29
C ILE A 44 -0.54 -0.14 -5.75
N ALA A 45 0.27 -1.13 -6.15
CA ALA A 45 0.11 -1.85 -7.41
C ALA A 45 -0.21 -3.33 -7.12
N LEU A 46 -1.24 -3.86 -7.79
CA LEU A 46 -1.64 -5.27 -7.69
C LEU A 46 -1.79 -5.88 -9.09
N VAL A 47 -1.59 -7.19 -9.22
CA VAL A 47 -1.81 -7.90 -10.48
C VAL A 47 -3.09 -8.74 -10.39
N LEU A 48 -4.00 -8.51 -11.32
CA LEU A 48 -5.23 -9.29 -11.48
C LEU A 48 -5.56 -9.40 -12.97
N ASN A 49 -5.86 -10.62 -13.44
CA ASN A 49 -6.19 -10.93 -14.84
C ASN A 49 -5.12 -10.45 -15.84
N ASN A 50 -3.83 -10.64 -15.49
CA ASN A 50 -2.66 -10.17 -16.24
C ASN A 50 -2.59 -8.65 -16.45
N LYS A 51 -3.36 -7.87 -15.68
CA LYS A 51 -3.34 -6.41 -15.69
C LYS A 51 -2.74 -5.87 -14.40
N ILE A 52 -2.15 -4.68 -14.48
CA ILE A 52 -1.58 -3.98 -13.32
C ILE A 52 -2.60 -2.94 -12.85
N TRP A 53 -3.05 -3.07 -11.61
CA TRP A 53 -4.01 -2.18 -10.97
C TRP A 53 -3.26 -1.22 -10.05
N VAL A 54 -3.33 0.08 -10.32
CA VAL A 54 -2.74 1.13 -9.49
C VAL A 54 -3.84 1.87 -8.73
N ILE A 55 -3.82 1.72 -7.41
CA ILE A 55 -4.95 2.08 -6.53
C ILE A 55 -4.54 3.11 -5.49
N GLY A 56 -5.32 4.18 -5.40
CA GLY A 56 -5.16 5.24 -4.43
C GLY A 56 -3.86 6.03 -4.63
N GLY A 57 -3.28 6.46 -3.52
CA GLY A 57 -2.09 7.30 -3.47
C GLY A 57 -2.42 8.76 -3.24
N ALA A 58 -1.44 9.61 -3.49
CA ALA A 58 -1.57 11.04 -3.35
C ALA A 58 -0.89 11.78 -4.50
N GLY A 59 -1.48 12.91 -4.87
CA GLY A 59 -1.01 13.77 -5.93
C GLY A 59 -1.28 15.23 -5.61
N TYR A 60 -1.13 16.08 -6.61
CA TYR A 60 -1.41 17.50 -6.49
C TYR A 60 -2.89 17.77 -6.21
N HIS A 61 -3.14 18.81 -5.42
CA HIS A 61 -4.47 19.40 -5.33
C HIS A 61 -4.89 19.91 -6.73
N PRO A 62 -6.17 19.85 -7.15
CA PRO A 62 -6.58 20.30 -8.50
C PRO A 62 -6.23 21.75 -8.84
N LEU A 63 -6.08 22.60 -7.82
CA LEU A 63 -5.68 24.00 -7.98
C LEU A 63 -4.16 24.21 -7.99
N GLN A 64 -3.36 23.17 -7.73
CA GLN A 64 -1.91 23.23 -7.83
C GLN A 64 -1.50 22.94 -9.27
N THR A 65 -0.97 23.95 -9.95
CA THR A 65 -0.52 23.87 -11.36
C THR A 65 0.98 23.66 -11.49
N ASP A 66 1.74 23.94 -10.43
CA ASP A 66 3.18 23.83 -10.45
C ASP A 66 3.62 22.39 -10.19
N ASP A 67 4.62 21.93 -10.95
CA ASP A 67 5.24 20.62 -10.72
C ASP A 67 6.31 20.76 -9.62
N VAL A 68 5.86 20.76 -8.37
CA VAL A 68 6.67 20.97 -7.16
C VAL A 68 6.62 19.77 -6.23
N SER A 69 7.63 19.56 -5.39
CA SER A 69 7.56 18.46 -4.41
C SER A 69 6.34 18.66 -3.52
N ILE A 70 5.57 17.60 -3.31
CA ILE A 70 4.60 17.58 -2.22
C ILE A 70 5.39 17.72 -0.93
N ALA A 71 4.94 18.65 -0.09
CA ALA A 71 5.45 18.97 1.24
C ALA A 71 4.26 19.38 2.13
N ALA A 72 4.47 19.44 3.45
CA ALA A 72 3.40 19.75 4.40
C ALA A 72 2.71 21.10 4.12
N ASN A 73 3.43 22.04 3.54
CA ASN A 73 2.97 23.38 3.18
C ASN A 73 2.57 23.53 1.69
N VAL A 74 2.66 22.48 0.89
CA VAL A 74 2.29 22.49 -0.53
C VAL A 74 0.92 21.83 -0.68
N PRO A 75 -0.07 22.46 -1.34
CA PRO A 75 -1.40 21.87 -1.54
C PRO A 75 -1.33 20.51 -2.25
N HIS A 76 -1.78 19.47 -1.54
CA HIS A 76 -1.82 18.09 -2.02
C HIS A 76 -3.10 17.41 -1.58
N ARG A 77 -3.42 16.27 -2.18
CA ARG A 77 -4.54 15.45 -1.74
C ARG A 77 -4.24 13.97 -1.88
N THR A 78 -4.81 13.21 -0.95
CA THR A 78 -5.02 11.78 -1.10
C THR A 78 -6.16 11.53 -2.09
N VAL A 79 -6.02 10.52 -2.95
CA VAL A 79 -7.01 10.19 -4.00
C VAL A 79 -7.55 8.78 -3.82
N ASN A 80 -8.74 8.54 -4.38
CA ASN A 80 -9.40 7.24 -4.46
C ASN A 80 -9.31 6.63 -5.87
N THR A 81 -8.50 7.20 -6.76
CA THR A 81 -8.38 6.80 -8.16
C THR A 81 -7.93 5.36 -8.31
N VAL A 82 -8.53 4.65 -9.26
CA VAL A 82 -8.16 3.30 -9.68
C VAL A 82 -7.89 3.34 -11.19
N GLU A 83 -6.67 2.99 -11.58
CA GLU A 83 -6.29 2.90 -12.98
C GLU A 83 -5.65 1.54 -13.26
N VAL A 84 -5.95 0.99 -14.43
CA VAL A 84 -5.54 -0.35 -14.82
C VAL A 84 -4.74 -0.28 -16.10
N PHE A 85 -3.54 -0.83 -16.08
CA PHE A 85 -2.72 -1.00 -17.26
C PHE A 85 -2.87 -2.40 -17.81
N ASP A 86 -3.12 -2.49 -19.12
CA ASP A 86 -3.11 -3.74 -19.86
C ASP A 86 -1.79 -3.85 -20.64
N PRO A 87 -0.84 -4.70 -20.20
CA PRO A 87 0.43 -4.88 -20.90
C PRO A 87 0.27 -5.41 -22.33
N ALA A 88 -0.83 -6.09 -22.66
CA ALA A 88 -1.06 -6.64 -23.99
C ALA A 88 -1.39 -5.55 -25.01
N THR A 89 -2.05 -4.47 -24.59
CA THR A 89 -2.44 -3.35 -25.47
C THR A 89 -1.62 -2.09 -25.24
N GLY A 90 -0.89 -2.01 -24.12
CA GLY A 90 -0.18 -0.81 -23.70
C GLY A 90 -1.12 0.33 -23.27
N MET A 91 -2.39 0.04 -23.01
CA MET A 91 -3.40 1.05 -22.71
C MET A 91 -3.76 1.08 -21.22
N TRP A 92 -4.14 2.28 -20.77
CA TRP A 92 -4.67 2.53 -19.44
C TRP A 92 -6.18 2.70 -19.47
N GLU A 93 -6.85 2.21 -18.43
CA GLU A 93 -8.28 2.39 -18.20
C GLU A 93 -8.53 2.88 -16.77
N THR A 94 -9.40 3.88 -16.61
CA THR A 94 -9.87 4.32 -15.30
C THR A 94 -11.07 3.49 -14.88
N LYS A 95 -11.08 2.99 -13.64
CA LYS A 95 -12.17 2.20 -13.05
C LYS A 95 -12.90 2.97 -11.95
N ALA A 96 -13.98 2.40 -11.43
CA ALA A 96 -14.70 2.99 -10.32
C ALA A 96 -13.75 3.30 -9.15
N PRO A 97 -13.80 4.52 -8.59
CA PRO A 97 -12.91 4.93 -7.53
C PRO A 97 -13.27 4.26 -6.21
N MET A 98 -12.30 4.07 -5.32
CA MET A 98 -12.56 3.61 -3.94
C MET A 98 -13.57 4.54 -3.24
N LEU A 99 -14.29 4.01 -2.26
CA LEU A 99 -15.21 4.78 -1.42
C LEU A 99 -14.45 5.78 -0.54
N VAL A 100 -13.26 5.40 -0.06
CA VAL A 100 -12.41 6.27 0.77
C VAL A 100 -11.06 6.55 0.08
N PRO A 101 -10.71 7.82 -0.19
CA PRO A 101 -9.39 8.22 -0.68
C PRO A 101 -8.28 7.83 0.29
N ARG A 102 -7.29 7.05 -0.17
CA ARG A 102 -6.24 6.51 0.68
C ARG A 102 -4.87 6.47 0.01
N ASN A 103 -3.84 6.80 0.77
CA ASN A 103 -2.42 6.56 0.44
C ASN A 103 -1.78 5.64 1.50
N HIS A 104 -0.65 5.00 1.19
CA HIS A 104 0.06 4.05 2.05
C HIS A 104 -0.84 2.94 2.62
N LEU A 105 -1.87 2.59 1.84
CA LEU A 105 -2.77 1.48 2.10
C LEU A 105 -2.08 0.13 1.79
N ALA A 106 -2.66 -0.95 2.31
CA ALA A 106 -2.33 -2.31 1.94
C ALA A 106 -3.40 -2.89 1.02
N GLY A 107 -3.11 -4.01 0.37
CA GLY A 107 -4.10 -4.71 -0.42
C GLY A 107 -3.72 -6.12 -0.83
N GLY A 108 -4.64 -6.79 -1.51
CA GLY A 108 -4.41 -8.14 -2.00
C GLY A 108 -5.50 -8.57 -2.97
N VAL A 109 -5.18 -9.58 -3.77
CA VAL A 109 -6.12 -10.21 -4.71
C VAL A 109 -6.51 -11.57 -4.16
N VAL A 110 -7.80 -11.81 -4.02
CA VAL A 110 -8.38 -13.08 -3.54
C VAL A 110 -9.66 -13.36 -4.33
N ASN A 111 -9.77 -14.57 -4.88
CA ASN A 111 -10.94 -15.04 -5.65
C ASN A 111 -11.37 -14.07 -6.77
N GLY A 112 -10.39 -13.53 -7.52
CA GLY A 112 -10.67 -12.62 -8.64
C GLY A 112 -11.13 -11.22 -8.24
N LYS A 113 -11.09 -10.88 -6.95
CA LYS A 113 -11.45 -9.56 -6.42
C LYS A 113 -10.25 -8.89 -5.79
N ILE A 114 -10.29 -7.56 -5.76
CA ILE A 114 -9.26 -6.73 -5.12
C ILE A 114 -9.76 -6.28 -3.76
N TYR A 115 -8.89 -6.33 -2.76
CA TYR A 115 -9.16 -5.78 -1.44
C TYR A 115 -8.10 -4.75 -1.10
N VAL A 116 -8.52 -3.69 -0.44
CA VAL A 116 -7.65 -2.61 0.03
C VAL A 116 -8.02 -2.22 1.44
N MET A 117 -7.01 -1.95 2.25
CA MET A 117 -7.17 -1.85 3.70
C MET A 117 -6.19 -0.86 4.33
N GLY A 118 -6.69 -0.16 5.34
CA GLY A 118 -5.92 0.83 6.10
C GLY A 118 -5.48 2.02 5.25
N GLY A 119 -4.32 2.59 5.55
CA GLY A 119 -3.78 3.76 4.86
C GLY A 119 -4.17 5.08 5.52
N ARG A 120 -3.73 6.18 4.91
CA ARG A 120 -3.95 7.56 5.38
C ARG A 120 -5.01 8.25 4.53
N ILE A 121 -5.83 9.07 5.16
CA ILE A 121 -6.82 9.94 4.53
C ILE A 121 -6.38 11.41 4.57
N GLY A 122 -6.95 12.26 3.71
CA GLY A 122 -6.65 13.69 3.70
C GLY A 122 -5.24 14.01 3.21
N SER A 123 -4.27 14.09 4.14
CA SER A 123 -2.87 14.42 3.84
C SER A 123 -2.03 13.22 3.39
N SER A 124 -1.03 13.49 2.56
CA SER A 124 -0.02 12.52 2.10
C SER A 124 1.00 12.14 3.18
N PHE A 125 1.20 13.03 4.15
CA PHE A 125 2.19 12.87 5.21
C PHE A 125 1.62 12.13 6.41
N VAL A 126 2.51 11.58 7.23
CA VAL A 126 2.13 10.97 8.49
C VAL A 126 1.48 12.03 9.36
N GLY A 127 0.18 11.84 9.61
CA GLY A 127 -0.70 12.74 10.33
C GLY A 127 -1.75 11.95 11.09
N ALA A 128 -2.61 12.64 11.85
CA ALA A 128 -3.76 12.06 12.54
C ALA A 128 -4.86 11.59 11.58
N SER A 129 -4.53 10.69 10.66
CA SER A 129 -5.32 10.39 9.47
C SER A 129 -5.30 8.94 9.03
N SER A 130 -4.78 8.02 9.84
CA SER A 130 -4.88 6.60 9.50
C SER A 130 -6.32 6.09 9.65
N THR A 131 -6.74 5.19 8.77
CA THR A 131 -8.06 4.55 8.80
C THR A 131 -7.96 3.04 9.01
N ASP A 132 -9.05 2.43 9.45
CA ASP A 132 -9.28 0.99 9.58
C ASP A 132 -10.17 0.43 8.45
N ALA A 133 -10.50 1.27 7.45
CA ALA A 133 -11.40 0.92 6.37
C ALA A 133 -10.86 -0.25 5.53
N VAL A 134 -11.76 -1.17 5.18
CA VAL A 134 -11.50 -2.29 4.28
C VAL A 134 -12.56 -2.26 3.20
N GLU A 135 -12.12 -2.29 1.94
CA GLU A 135 -13.00 -2.25 0.79
C GLU A 135 -12.65 -3.38 -0.18
N GLU A 136 -13.68 -3.98 -0.76
CA GLU A 136 -13.59 -4.97 -1.82
C GLU A 136 -14.05 -4.34 -3.14
N TYR A 137 -13.27 -4.53 -4.19
CA TYR A 137 -13.64 -4.22 -5.55
C TYR A 137 -13.96 -5.48 -6.33
N ASP A 138 -15.08 -5.45 -7.02
CA ASP A 138 -15.51 -6.48 -7.95
C ASP A 138 -15.33 -5.98 -9.39
N PRO A 139 -14.35 -6.52 -10.14
CA PRO A 139 -14.12 -6.13 -11.54
C PRO A 139 -15.27 -6.50 -12.48
N ALA A 140 -16.12 -7.46 -12.12
CA ALA A 140 -17.24 -7.87 -12.96
C ALA A 140 -18.36 -6.84 -12.98
N THR A 141 -18.51 -6.08 -11.89
CA THR A 141 -19.55 -5.04 -11.75
C THR A 141 -18.97 -3.63 -11.72
N ASP A 142 -17.64 -3.47 -11.67
CA ASP A 142 -16.95 -2.20 -11.48
C ASP A 142 -17.46 -1.44 -10.24
N THR A 143 -17.59 -2.14 -9.11
CA THR A 143 -18.11 -1.55 -7.87
C THR A 143 -17.28 -1.90 -6.65
N TRP A 144 -17.27 -0.97 -5.70
CA TRP A 144 -16.69 -1.14 -4.37
C TRP A 144 -17.75 -1.43 -3.31
N ARG A 145 -17.39 -2.21 -2.29
CA ARG A 145 -18.19 -2.39 -1.07
C ARG A 145 -17.34 -2.43 0.19
N VAL A 146 -17.90 -1.97 1.30
CA VAL A 146 -17.27 -2.03 2.63
C VAL A 146 -17.24 -3.46 3.15
N ARG A 147 -16.15 -3.82 3.83
CA ARG A 147 -15.94 -5.13 4.47
C ARG A 147 -15.65 -4.98 5.97
N ALA A 148 -15.41 -6.09 6.67
CA ALA A 148 -15.05 -6.07 8.08
C ALA A 148 -13.78 -5.23 8.28
N ARG A 149 -13.86 -4.24 9.19
CA ARG A 149 -12.80 -3.27 9.44
C ARG A 149 -11.56 -3.91 10.06
N MET A 150 -10.41 -3.32 9.82
CA MET A 150 -9.17 -3.70 10.49
C MET A 150 -9.31 -3.57 12.02
N PRO A 151 -8.63 -4.41 12.82
CA PRO A 151 -8.59 -4.25 14.27
C PRO A 151 -7.96 -2.92 14.71
N TYR A 152 -7.00 -2.41 13.93
CA TYR A 152 -6.27 -1.18 14.23
C TYR A 152 -6.15 -0.29 13.00
N PRO A 153 -6.49 1.01 13.07
CA PRO A 153 -6.23 1.94 11.99
C PRO A 153 -4.71 2.18 11.85
N ARG A 154 -4.16 2.01 10.66
CA ARG A 154 -2.72 2.23 10.41
C ARG A 154 -2.40 2.30 8.92
N SER A 155 -1.18 2.74 8.60
CA SER A 155 -0.68 2.94 7.24
C SER A 155 0.74 2.41 7.08
N GLY A 156 1.26 2.29 5.86
CA GLY A 156 2.65 1.91 5.62
C GLY A 156 2.99 0.48 6.07
N MET A 157 2.02 -0.41 5.96
CA MET A 157 2.13 -1.82 6.35
C MET A 157 2.87 -2.63 5.26
N ALA A 158 3.55 -3.70 5.68
CA ALA A 158 3.89 -4.79 4.76
C ALA A 158 2.65 -5.65 4.53
N PHE A 159 2.46 -6.14 3.31
CA PHE A 159 1.31 -6.98 2.97
C PHE A 159 1.64 -7.98 1.85
N ALA A 160 0.88 -9.07 1.80
CA ALA A 160 0.88 -10.04 0.70
C ALA A 160 -0.40 -10.89 0.72
N SER A 161 -0.76 -11.49 -0.41
CA SER A 161 -1.87 -12.45 -0.52
C SER A 161 -1.35 -13.81 -0.96
N ASP A 162 -1.85 -14.89 -0.34
CA ASP A 162 -1.63 -16.26 -0.82
C ASP A 162 -2.76 -16.74 -1.76
N GLY A 163 -3.64 -15.83 -2.17
CA GLY A 163 -4.82 -16.10 -2.98
C GLY A 163 -6.04 -16.54 -2.18
N LYS A 164 -5.91 -16.77 -0.87
CA LYS A 164 -7.00 -17.10 0.06
C LYS A 164 -7.14 -16.07 1.17
N LEU A 165 -6.03 -15.70 1.79
CA LEU A 165 -5.93 -14.74 2.87
C LEU A 165 -5.02 -13.58 2.45
N ILE A 166 -5.24 -12.42 3.07
CA ILE A 166 -4.39 -11.24 2.92
C ILE A 166 -3.68 -11.02 4.24
N TYR A 167 -2.37 -11.14 4.24
CA TYR A 167 -1.51 -10.98 5.40
C TYR A 167 -0.99 -9.57 5.46
N MET A 168 -0.93 -9.04 6.67
CA MET A 168 -0.33 -7.74 6.94
C MET A 168 0.54 -7.80 8.18
N SER A 169 1.53 -6.92 8.21
CA SER A 169 2.30 -6.68 9.42
C SER A 169 2.76 -5.23 9.51
N GLY A 170 2.97 -4.81 10.76
CA GLY A 170 3.51 -3.51 11.11
C GLY A 170 2.65 -2.34 10.63
N GLY A 171 3.31 -1.27 10.21
CA GLY A 171 2.70 0.00 9.86
C GLY A 171 2.87 1.05 10.95
N GLU A 172 2.36 2.25 10.69
CA GLU A 172 2.42 3.39 11.58
C GLU A 172 1.05 4.03 11.78
N TYR A 173 0.90 4.63 12.95
CA TYR A 173 -0.26 5.42 13.35
C TYR A 173 0.20 6.65 14.11
N LEU A 174 -0.44 7.77 13.82
CA LEU A 174 -0.29 9.01 14.55
C LEU A 174 -1.69 9.48 14.94
N ASN A 175 -1.85 9.96 16.17
CA ASN A 175 -2.91 10.88 16.55
C ASN A 175 -2.33 11.91 17.53
N ARG A 176 -3.19 12.74 18.13
CA ARG A 176 -2.73 13.77 19.09
C ARG A 176 -2.00 13.18 20.30
N ASP A 177 -2.37 11.96 20.68
CA ASP A 177 -1.97 11.35 21.95
C ASP A 177 -0.94 10.21 21.76
N MET A 178 -0.72 9.75 20.52
CA MET A 178 0.14 8.60 20.20
C MET A 178 0.85 8.79 18.85
N VAL A 179 2.17 8.55 18.86
CA VAL A 179 2.97 8.26 17.66
C VAL A 179 3.46 6.82 17.81
N GLY A 180 3.04 5.92 16.92
CA GLY A 180 3.28 4.49 17.09
C GLY A 180 3.67 3.79 15.80
N VAL A 181 4.55 2.80 15.97
CA VAL A 181 4.86 1.80 14.94
C VAL A 181 4.34 0.46 15.47
N PHE A 182 3.70 -0.32 14.61
CA PHE A 182 3.13 -1.61 14.98
C PHE A 182 4.16 -2.71 14.80
N ARG A 183 4.09 -3.70 15.70
CA ARG A 183 4.68 -5.03 15.50
C ARG A 183 3.62 -6.09 15.17
N ASN A 184 2.34 -5.74 15.30
CA ASN A 184 1.22 -6.65 15.09
C ASN A 184 1.25 -7.24 13.67
N ALA A 185 0.77 -8.46 13.56
CA ALA A 185 0.53 -9.14 12.30
C ALA A 185 -0.88 -9.72 12.33
N GLU A 186 -1.56 -9.66 11.20
CA GLU A 186 -2.95 -10.06 11.06
C GLU A 186 -3.16 -10.68 9.68
N ALA A 187 -4.11 -11.61 9.59
CA ALA A 187 -4.60 -12.12 8.31
C ALA A 187 -6.09 -11.78 8.16
N TYR A 188 -6.45 -11.22 7.02
CA TYR A 188 -7.85 -11.05 6.63
C TYR A 188 -8.30 -12.24 5.77
N ASP A 189 -9.48 -12.77 6.08
CA ASP A 189 -10.17 -13.80 5.31
C ASP A 189 -11.34 -13.19 4.54
N PRO A 190 -11.18 -12.93 3.24
CA PRO A 190 -12.26 -12.37 2.44
C PRO A 190 -13.48 -13.28 2.28
N ALA A 191 -13.29 -14.60 2.32
CA ALA A 191 -14.39 -15.56 2.18
C ALA A 191 -15.30 -15.54 3.41
N ARG A 192 -14.71 -15.39 4.60
CA ARG A 192 -15.44 -15.33 5.87
C ARG A 192 -15.74 -13.91 6.36
N ASN A 193 -15.11 -12.90 5.78
CA ASN A 193 -15.18 -11.51 6.23
C ASN A 193 -14.68 -11.33 7.68
N VAL A 194 -13.59 -11.99 8.06
CA VAL A 194 -13.06 -11.94 9.43
C VAL A 194 -11.55 -11.69 9.44
N TRP A 195 -11.08 -11.22 10.59
CA TRP A 195 -9.68 -10.99 10.88
C TRP A 195 -9.16 -12.06 11.84
N TYR A 196 -7.93 -12.51 11.63
CA TYR A 196 -7.18 -13.35 12.55
C TYR A 196 -5.97 -12.55 13.05
N GLU A 197 -5.77 -12.55 14.36
CA GLU A 197 -4.52 -12.10 14.96
C GLU A 197 -3.44 -13.17 14.77
N LEU A 198 -2.26 -12.75 14.34
CA LEU A 198 -1.09 -13.61 14.14
C LEU A 198 -0.02 -13.27 15.17
N PRO A 199 0.96 -14.17 15.41
CA PRO A 199 2.12 -13.85 16.23
C PRO A 199 2.79 -12.55 15.73
N PRO A 200 3.07 -11.58 16.62
CA PRO A 200 3.65 -10.31 16.21
C PRO A 200 5.12 -10.45 15.79
N MET A 201 5.62 -9.47 15.03
CA MET A 201 7.05 -9.25 14.82
C MET A 201 7.77 -9.03 16.15
N SER A 202 9.04 -9.38 16.17
CA SER A 202 9.92 -9.11 17.31
C SER A 202 10.13 -7.61 17.52
N VAL A 203 10.17 -6.86 16.41
CA VAL A 203 10.38 -5.41 16.38
C VAL A 203 9.31 -4.73 15.52
N ALA A 204 8.83 -3.58 15.97
CA ALA A 204 7.87 -2.77 15.22
C ALA A 204 8.52 -2.16 13.97
N ARG A 205 7.80 -2.16 12.84
CA ARG A 205 8.29 -1.65 11.55
C ARG A 205 7.19 -0.94 10.76
N HIS A 206 7.55 0.07 9.99
CA HIS A 206 6.68 0.65 8.96
C HIS A 206 7.45 0.96 7.66
N GLY A 207 6.72 1.22 6.58
CA GLY A 207 7.27 1.63 5.29
C GLY A 207 8.07 0.54 4.57
N PHE A 208 7.67 -0.72 4.72
CA PHE A 208 8.51 -1.89 4.46
C PHE A 208 7.86 -2.91 3.52
N ALA A 209 8.68 -3.85 3.03
CA ALA A 209 8.24 -4.84 2.04
C ALA A 209 7.62 -6.06 2.71
N GLY A 210 6.56 -6.58 2.09
CA GLY A 210 5.97 -7.88 2.38
C GLY A 210 5.93 -8.74 1.13
N GLY A 211 6.05 -10.05 1.28
CA GLY A 211 5.96 -11.01 0.18
C GLY A 211 5.76 -12.44 0.68
N ILE A 212 5.18 -13.29 -0.16
CA ILE A 212 4.99 -14.71 0.17
C ILE A 212 5.85 -15.57 -0.75
N ILE A 213 6.64 -16.45 -0.15
CA ILE A 213 7.46 -17.43 -0.86
C ILE A 213 7.19 -18.79 -0.21
N ASN A 214 6.78 -19.78 -1.02
CA ASN A 214 6.51 -21.15 -0.56
C ASN A 214 5.58 -21.23 0.67
N GLY A 215 4.54 -20.39 0.70
CA GLY A 215 3.57 -20.36 1.81
C GLY A 215 4.12 -19.77 3.11
N VAL A 216 5.18 -18.97 3.05
CA VAL A 216 5.72 -18.25 4.21
C VAL A 216 5.63 -16.75 3.92
N PHE A 217 5.05 -15.98 4.85
CA PHE A 217 4.97 -14.53 4.73
C PHE A 217 6.25 -13.91 5.28
N TYR A 218 7.02 -13.28 4.41
CA TYR A 218 8.25 -12.59 4.72
C TYR A 218 8.02 -11.09 4.75
N THR A 219 8.72 -10.44 5.68
CA THR A 219 8.84 -8.99 5.72
C THR A 219 10.30 -8.59 5.78
N ALA A 220 10.65 -7.50 5.11
CA ALA A 220 12.02 -7.04 5.01
C ALA A 220 12.09 -5.52 5.12
N THR A 221 13.20 -5.02 5.68
CA THR A 221 13.52 -3.60 5.86
C THR A 221 12.51 -2.86 6.76
N GLY A 222 12.33 -1.56 6.56
CA GLY A 222 11.43 -0.71 7.32
C GLY A 222 12.11 0.13 8.38
N GLN A 223 11.39 1.16 8.83
CA GLN A 223 11.84 2.03 9.90
C GLN A 223 11.17 1.68 11.22
N LEU A 224 11.97 1.75 12.29
CA LEU A 224 11.55 1.46 13.67
C LEU A 224 10.78 2.63 14.31
N GLN A 225 10.95 3.84 13.78
CA GLN A 225 10.33 5.07 14.25
C GLN A 225 9.41 5.61 13.16
N SER A 226 8.22 6.09 13.52
CA SER A 226 7.29 6.73 12.59
C SER A 226 7.90 7.98 11.95
N GLY A 227 7.50 8.29 10.71
CA GLY A 227 8.10 9.33 9.86
C GLY A 227 8.00 10.78 10.37
N THR A 228 7.43 11.05 11.55
CA THR A 228 7.38 12.38 12.17
C THR A 228 8.66 12.76 12.93
N GLY A 229 9.61 11.84 13.10
CA GLY A 229 10.96 12.17 13.54
C GLY A 229 11.84 12.38 12.32
N GLY A 230 12.43 13.57 12.16
CA GLY A 230 13.42 13.88 11.11
C GLY A 230 14.73 13.10 11.27
N GLY A 231 14.66 11.77 11.30
CA GLY A 231 15.80 10.87 11.35
C GLY A 231 16.19 10.47 9.93
N GLY A 232 17.44 10.73 9.57
CA GLY A 232 18.06 10.18 8.37
C GLY A 232 18.00 8.64 8.35
N PRO A 233 18.56 8.00 7.31
CA PRO A 233 18.45 6.55 7.10
C PRO A 233 19.08 5.79 8.28
N GLY A 234 18.27 5.44 9.27
CA GLY A 234 18.66 4.58 10.38
C GLY A 234 18.87 3.17 9.83
N GLY A 235 20.12 2.73 9.79
CA GLY A 235 20.48 1.40 9.30
C GLY A 235 19.74 0.30 10.04
N SER A 236 19.21 -0.69 9.32
CA SER A 236 18.74 -1.94 9.92
C SER A 236 18.79 -3.10 8.91
N PRO A 237 19.69 -4.09 9.10
CA PRO A 237 19.66 -5.35 8.38
C PRO A 237 19.00 -6.42 9.25
N GLN A 238 17.67 -6.52 9.21
CA GLN A 238 16.95 -7.64 9.83
C GLN A 238 15.73 -7.97 8.95
N VAL A 239 15.68 -9.22 8.47
CA VAL A 239 14.57 -9.80 7.70
C VAL A 239 13.83 -10.73 8.65
N GLU A 240 12.50 -10.64 8.72
CA GLU A 240 11.66 -11.47 9.60
C GLU A 240 10.67 -12.28 8.74
N GLY A 241 10.52 -13.57 9.04
CA GLY A 241 9.63 -14.49 8.30
C GLY A 241 8.69 -15.26 9.24
N PHE A 242 7.45 -15.45 8.79
CA PHE A 242 6.40 -16.15 9.54
C PHE A 242 5.85 -17.33 8.74
N ILE A 243 5.81 -18.51 9.36
CA ILE A 243 5.19 -19.70 8.76
C ILE A 243 3.67 -19.51 8.75
N ILE A 244 3.05 -19.60 7.58
CA ILE A 244 1.60 -19.58 7.45
C ILE A 244 1.07 -20.95 7.90
N GLY A 245 0.58 -21.02 9.14
CA GLY A 245 -0.16 -22.17 9.62
C GLY A 245 -1.53 -22.27 8.94
N LYS A 246 -1.97 -23.48 8.58
CA LYS A 246 -3.38 -23.71 8.19
C LYS A 246 -4.27 -23.17 9.32
N PRO A 247 -5.34 -22.41 9.04
CA PRO A 247 -6.30 -22.04 10.08
C PRO A 247 -6.75 -23.33 10.76
N ALA A 248 -6.59 -23.41 12.08
CA ALA A 248 -7.05 -24.55 12.84
C ALA A 248 -8.54 -24.76 12.54
N ALA A 249 -8.90 -25.95 12.07
CA ALA A 249 -10.30 -26.34 11.96
C ALA A 249 -10.84 -26.45 13.38
N GLY A 250 -11.44 -25.37 13.88
CA GLY A 250 -12.06 -25.31 15.20
C GLY A 250 -11.24 -24.52 16.21
N GLY A 251 -11.48 -23.20 16.25
CA GLY A 251 -11.15 -22.35 17.38
C GLY A 251 -12.32 -21.40 17.61
N THR A 252 -13.20 -21.76 18.55
CA THR A 252 -14.27 -20.90 19.04
C THR A 252 -13.75 -19.89 20.06
N ARG A 253 -14.26 -18.66 19.94
CA ARG A 253 -14.18 -17.47 20.81
C ARG A 253 -12.96 -16.57 20.62
#